data_AF-A0A956U9Y9-F1
#
_entry.id   AF-A0A956U9Y9-F1
#
_cell.length_a   1.000
_cell.length_b   1.000
_cell.length_c   1.000
_cell.angle_alpha   90.00
_cell.angle_beta   90.00
_cell.angle_gamma   90.00
#
_symmetry.space_group_name_H-M   'P 1'
#
loop_
_entity.id
_entity.type
_entity.pdbx_description
1 polymer ?
#
loop_
_entity_poly.entity_id
_entity_poly.type
_entity_poly.pdbx_seq_one_letter_code
_entity_poly.pdbx_strand_id
1 'polypeptide(L)'
;MRGFKLPKTPHGNAYMHFLKMLALFTISSAVVTLLSLGVSLSGSFFQNVGVICGLSLGSLILGILFTMLMRTFLGLIQTGRILQYLGFITASTAMVYLFSLIVPTVVSASFSLLAGAAIFAIAFLPGTALGVVPYRKRTWIPVKRKQKNNG
;
A
#
# COMPACT_ATOMS: atom_id res chain seq x y z
N MET A 1 -34.91 -3.65 6.83
CA MET A 1 -33.63 -3.24 6.24
C MET A 1 -32.49 -3.91 7.01
N ARG A 2 -31.85 -4.95 6.47
CA ARG A 2 -30.71 -5.61 7.13
C ARG A 2 -29.51 -4.68 7.04
N GLY A 3 -29.19 -4.03 8.16
CA GLY A 3 -28.04 -3.13 8.26
C GLY A 3 -26.78 -3.82 7.75
N PHE A 4 -26.14 -3.18 6.77
CA PHE A 4 -24.85 -3.58 6.23
C PHE A 4 -23.82 -3.47 7.37
N LYS A 5 -23.65 -4.54 8.14
CA LYS A 5 -22.61 -4.59 9.17
C LYS A 5 -21.27 -4.61 8.45
N LEU A 6 -20.60 -3.46 8.40
CA LEU A 6 -19.22 -3.34 7.96
C LEU A 6 -18.41 -4.42 8.68
N PRO A 7 -17.63 -5.24 7.95
CA PRO A 7 -16.82 -6.27 8.57
C PRO A 7 -15.91 -5.59 9.60
N LYS A 8 -16.00 -6.02 10.87
CA LYS A 8 -15.08 -5.57 11.93
C LYS A 8 -13.66 -5.72 11.39
N THR A 9 -13.00 -4.60 11.17
CA THR A 9 -11.57 -4.62 10.90
C THR A 9 -10.90 -5.22 12.13
N PRO A 10 -9.85 -6.05 11.98
CA PRO A 10 -9.17 -6.69 13.10
C PRO A 10 -8.43 -5.68 14.02
N HIS A 11 -8.59 -4.39 13.78
CA HIS A 11 -7.98 -3.29 14.50
C HIS A 11 -9.08 -2.58 15.29
N GLY A 12 -8.97 -2.54 16.62
CA GLY A 12 -9.97 -1.92 17.48
C GLY A 12 -10.30 -0.46 17.11
N ASN A 13 -9.37 0.24 16.46
CA ASN A 13 -9.59 1.55 15.84
C ASN A 13 -9.03 1.57 14.41
N ALA A 14 -9.91 1.41 13.42
CA ALA A 14 -9.55 1.37 11.99
C ALA A 14 -8.89 2.67 11.51
N TYR A 15 -9.37 3.81 12.01
CA TYR A 15 -8.84 5.13 11.67
C TYR A 15 -7.40 5.29 12.16
N MET A 16 -7.13 4.91 13.41
CA MET A 16 -5.78 4.96 13.98
C MET A 16 -4.81 4.02 13.24
N HIS A 17 -5.27 2.84 12.80
CA HIS A 17 -4.43 1.94 11.99
C HIS A 17 -4.11 2.56 10.63
N PHE A 18 -5.11 3.16 9.96
CA PHE A 18 -4.91 3.85 8.69
C PHE A 18 -3.89 4.99 8.82
N LEU A 19 -4.02 5.84 9.84
CA LEU A 19 -3.07 6.93 10.09
C LEU A 19 -1.65 6.43 10.35
N LYS A 20 -1.48 5.37 11.14
CA LYS A 20 -0.17 4.77 11.38
C LYS A 20 0.46 4.24 10.09
N MET A 21 -0.31 3.56 9.25
CA MET A 21 0.17 3.09 7.95
C MET A 21 0.50 4.26 7.02
N LEU A 22 -0.33 5.31 6.99
CA LEU A 22 -0.06 6.51 6.21
C LEU A 22 1.24 7.18 6.65
N ALA A 23 1.48 7.33 7.95
CA ALA A 23 2.73 7.88 8.46
C ALA A 23 3.95 7.05 8.02
N LEU A 24 3.86 5.71 8.10
CA LEU A 24 4.92 4.81 7.63
C LEU A 24 5.18 4.96 6.12
N PHE A 25 4.12 5.04 5.31
CA PHE A 25 4.25 5.27 3.86
C PHE A 25 4.84 6.65 3.55
N THR A 26 4.45 7.70 4.28
CA THR A 26 5.01 9.04 4.10
C THR A 26 6.50 9.09 4.44
N ILE A 27 6.90 8.51 5.57
CA ILE A 27 8.32 8.39 5.95
C ILE A 27 9.08 7.59 4.89
N SER A 28 8.51 6.48 4.42
CA SER A 28 9.15 5.63 3.41
C SER A 28 9.31 6.33 2.07
N SER A 29 8.28 7.03 1.58
CA SER A 29 8.35 7.84 0.37
C SER A 29 9.41 8.94 0.50
N ALA A 30 9.48 9.63 1.65
CA ALA A 30 10.50 10.63 1.90
C ALA A 30 11.91 10.01 1.84
N VAL A 31 12.16 8.92 2.58
CA VAL A 31 13.46 8.23 2.59
C VAL A 31 13.86 7.76 1.19
N VAL A 32 12.94 7.14 0.44
CA VAL A 32 13.21 6.66 -0.93
C VAL A 32 13.58 7.81 -1.86
N THR A 33 12.87 8.93 -1.77
CA THR A 33 13.17 10.12 -2.60
C THR A 33 14.48 10.81 -2.19
N LEU A 34 14.79 10.88 -0.88
CA LEU A 34 16.03 11.47 -0.36
C LEU A 34 17.26 10.63 -0.74
N LEU A 35 17.15 9.30 -0.68
CA LEU A 35 18.21 8.38 -1.07
C LEU A 35 18.24 8.14 -2.59
N SER A 36 17.36 8.78 -3.35
CA SER A 36 17.23 8.62 -4.81
C SER A 36 17.11 7.15 -5.26
N LEU A 37 16.38 6.33 -4.48
CA LEU A 37 16.23 4.90 -4.76
C LEU A 37 15.21 4.67 -5.88
N GLY A 38 15.66 4.80 -7.13
CA GLY A 38 14.85 4.59 -8.33
C GLY A 38 13.88 5.73 -8.66
N VAL A 39 13.82 6.78 -7.83
CA VAL A 39 13.07 8.02 -8.06
C VAL A 39 13.81 9.20 -7.43
N SER A 40 13.87 10.33 -8.13
CA SER A 40 14.46 11.58 -7.65
C SER A 40 13.49 12.75 -7.83
N LEU A 41 13.66 13.78 -6.99
CA LEU A 41 12.84 14.99 -6.99
C LEU A 41 13.70 16.22 -7.28
N SER A 42 13.25 17.08 -8.19
CA SER A 42 13.93 18.32 -8.60
C SER A 42 13.07 19.58 -8.42
N GLY A 43 11.91 19.46 -7.79
CA GLY A 43 11.01 20.60 -7.55
C GLY A 43 11.41 21.46 -6.36
N SER A 44 10.64 22.53 -6.16
CA SER A 44 10.72 23.35 -4.95
C SER A 44 10.28 22.55 -3.71
N PHE A 45 10.60 23.05 -2.52
CA PHE A 45 10.26 22.38 -1.25
C PHE A 45 8.77 21.97 -1.19
N PHE A 46 7.85 22.88 -1.50
CA PHE A 46 6.41 22.60 -1.48
C PHE A 46 5.98 21.59 -2.54
N GLN A 47 6.58 21.62 -3.73
CA GLN A 47 6.32 20.63 -4.78
C GLN A 47 6.78 19.23 -4.34
N ASN A 48 7.96 19.12 -3.74
CA ASN A 48 8.51 17.85 -3.27
C ASN A 48 7.66 17.27 -2.12
N VAL A 49 7.24 18.11 -1.17
CA VAL A 49 6.29 17.70 -0.11
C VAL A 49 4.97 17.22 -0.72
N GLY A 50 4.43 17.94 -1.70
CA GLY A 50 3.22 17.55 -2.42
C GLY A 50 3.34 16.18 -3.09
N VAL A 51 4.46 15.92 -3.76
CA VAL A 51 4.74 14.62 -4.38
C VAL A 51 4.88 13.51 -3.33
N ILE A 52 5.62 13.73 -2.25
CA ILE A 52 5.80 12.73 -1.18
C ILE A 52 4.45 12.34 -0.58
N CYS A 53 3.60 13.33 -0.27
CA CYS A 53 2.24 13.12 0.23
C CYS A 53 1.35 12.40 -0.80
N GLY A 54 1.47 12.75 -2.08
CA GLY A 54 0.74 12.10 -3.16
C GLY A 54 1.14 10.65 -3.37
N LEU A 55 2.45 10.36 -3.33
CA LEU A 55 2.99 9.01 -3.40
C LEU A 55 2.53 8.18 -2.20
N SER A 56 2.57 8.72 -0.98
CA SER A 56 2.19 7.96 0.22
C SER A 56 0.68 7.65 0.25
N LEU A 57 -0.17 8.66 0.04
CA LEU A 57 -1.62 8.50 -0.01
C LEU A 57 -2.04 7.60 -1.17
N GLY A 58 -1.52 7.86 -2.36
CA GLY A 58 -1.83 7.08 -3.55
C GLY A 58 -1.44 5.61 -3.38
N SER A 59 -0.22 5.33 -2.92
CA SER A 59 0.26 3.95 -2.75
C SER A 59 -0.57 3.19 -1.73
N LEU A 60 -0.94 3.85 -0.62
CA LEU A 60 -1.77 3.25 0.41
C LEU A 60 -3.18 2.97 -0.10
N ILE A 61 -3.83 3.94 -0.73
CA ILE A 61 -5.21 3.81 -1.25
C ILE A 61 -5.27 2.78 -2.37
N LEU A 62 -4.39 2.86 -3.37
CA LEU A 62 -4.35 1.89 -4.46
C LEU A 62 -4.02 0.49 -3.97
N GLY A 63 -3.11 0.34 -3.01
CA GLY A 63 -2.80 -0.97 -2.43
C GLY A 63 -4.01 -1.58 -1.70
N ILE A 64 -4.77 -0.77 -0.95
CA ILE A 64 -6.02 -1.20 -0.32
C ILE A 64 -7.05 -1.60 -1.39
N LEU A 65 -7.26 -0.76 -2.41
CA LEU A 65 -8.22 -1.02 -3.48
C LEU A 65 -7.86 -2.28 -4.27
N PHE A 66 -6.61 -2.45 -4.67
CA PHE A 66 -6.14 -3.62 -5.40
C PHE A 66 -6.37 -4.90 -4.60
N THR A 67 -6.08 -4.86 -3.31
CA THR A 67 -6.25 -6.04 -2.43
C THR A 67 -7.72 -6.35 -2.16
N MET A 68 -8.59 -5.34 -2.10
CA MET A 68 -10.04 -5.53 -2.06
C MET A 68 -10.60 -6.10 -3.36
N LEU A 69 -10.17 -5.57 -4.51
CA LEU A 69 -10.57 -6.07 -5.83
C LEU A 69 -10.16 -7.52 -6.01
N MET A 70 -8.89 -7.85 -5.76
CA MET A 70 -8.39 -9.22 -5.85
C MET A 70 -9.14 -10.18 -4.92
N ARG A 71 -9.48 -9.73 -3.70
CA ARG A 71 -10.31 -10.53 -2.78
C ARG A 71 -11.69 -10.82 -3.37
N THR A 72 -12.32 -9.82 -3.98
CA THR A 72 -13.65 -9.95 -4.59
C THR A 72 -13.61 -10.83 -5.83
N PHE A 73 -12.70 -10.56 -6.78
CA PHE A 73 -12.57 -11.31 -8.03
C PHE A 73 -12.22 -12.79 -7.81
N LEU A 74 -11.35 -13.09 -6.84
CA LEU A 74 -10.92 -14.46 -6.56
C LEU A 74 -11.81 -15.18 -5.53
N GLY A 75 -12.90 -14.54 -5.06
CA GLY A 75 -13.83 -15.12 -4.08
C GLY A 75 -13.17 -15.48 -2.75
N LEU A 76 -12.19 -14.69 -2.30
CA LEU A 76 -11.35 -15.01 -1.15
C LEU A 76 -12.00 -14.57 0.16
N ILE A 77 -12.04 -15.46 1.15
CA ILE A 77 -12.33 -15.09 2.53
C ILE A 77 -11.16 -14.29 3.10
N GLN A 78 -9.93 -14.67 2.73
CA GLN A 78 -8.70 -14.03 3.17
C GLN A 78 -7.72 -13.94 1.99
N THR A 79 -7.28 -12.73 1.65
CA THR A 79 -6.46 -12.41 0.47
C THR A 79 -5.06 -13.04 0.50
N GLY A 80 -4.58 -13.51 1.66
CA GLY A 80 -3.20 -13.95 1.84
C GLY A 80 -2.21 -12.78 1.85
N ARG A 81 -1.05 -12.98 2.49
CA ARG A 81 -0.03 -11.91 2.61
C ARG A 81 0.69 -11.65 1.30
N ILE A 82 0.98 -12.71 0.55
CA ILE A 82 1.72 -12.60 -0.71
C ILE A 82 0.97 -11.68 -1.67
N LEU A 83 -0.33 -11.92 -1.85
CA LEU A 83 -1.17 -11.11 -2.72
C LEU A 83 -1.34 -9.68 -2.18
N GLN A 84 -1.38 -9.52 -0.85
CA GLN A 84 -1.42 -8.20 -0.23
C GLN A 84 -0.13 -7.42 -0.51
N TYR A 85 1.04 -8.01 -0.29
CA TYR A 85 2.34 -7.38 -0.50
C TYR A 85 2.59 -7.07 -1.97
N LEU A 86 2.30 -8.01 -2.86
CA LEU A 86 2.37 -7.76 -4.30
C LEU A 86 1.46 -6.59 -4.70
N GLY A 87 0.24 -6.52 -4.16
CA GLY A 87 -0.67 -5.40 -4.40
C GLY A 87 -0.14 -4.05 -3.94
N PHE A 88 0.56 -3.98 -2.80
CA PHE A 88 1.17 -2.74 -2.33
C PHE A 88 2.42 -2.36 -3.12
N ILE A 89 3.23 -3.34 -3.53
CA ILE A 89 4.40 -3.10 -4.39
C ILE A 89 3.94 -2.56 -5.75
N THR A 90 2.94 -3.19 -6.38
CA THR A 90 2.40 -2.74 -7.67
C THR A 90 1.74 -1.38 -7.56
N ALA A 91 0.96 -1.13 -6.50
CA ALA A 91 0.36 0.18 -6.25
C ALA A 91 1.42 1.28 -6.09
N SER A 92 2.48 1.03 -5.31
CA SER A 92 3.55 2.01 -5.09
C SER A 92 4.33 2.27 -6.38
N THR A 93 4.63 1.21 -7.13
CA THR A 93 5.30 1.30 -8.44
C THR A 93 4.45 2.11 -9.43
N ALA A 94 3.16 1.83 -9.50
CA ALA A 94 2.23 2.53 -10.39
C ALA A 94 2.12 4.01 -10.02
N MET A 95 2.11 4.35 -8.73
CA MET A 95 2.09 5.76 -8.29
C MET A 95 3.37 6.49 -8.64
N VAL A 96 4.56 5.88 -8.45
CA VAL A 96 5.84 6.47 -8.87
C VAL A 96 5.84 6.74 -10.37
N TYR A 97 5.41 5.75 -11.17
CA TYR A 97 5.29 5.89 -12.61
C TYR A 97 4.30 7.01 -13.00
N LEU A 98 3.13 7.03 -12.39
CA LEU A 98 2.10 8.04 -12.66
C LEU A 98 2.56 9.46 -12.32
N PHE A 99 3.26 9.66 -11.20
CA PHE A 99 3.83 10.97 -10.85
C PHE A 99 4.94 11.40 -11.80
N SER A 100 5.77 10.46 -12.29
CA SER A 100 6.78 10.77 -13.31
C SER A 100 6.17 11.18 -14.66
N LEU A 101 4.92 10.79 -14.94
CA LEU A 101 4.19 11.20 -16.15
C LEU A 101 3.43 12.51 -15.97
N ILE A 102 2.80 12.73 -14.82
CA ILE A 102 1.96 13.91 -14.57
C ILE A 102 2.82 15.14 -14.22
N VAL A 103 3.93 14.94 -13.50
CA VAL A 103 4.82 16.03 -13.07
C VAL A 103 6.28 15.73 -13.42
N PRO A 104 6.61 15.52 -14.71
CA PRO A 104 7.93 15.05 -15.15
C PRO A 104 9.07 16.02 -14.84
N THR A 105 8.76 17.31 -14.66
CA THR A 105 9.74 18.35 -14.30
C THR A 105 10.12 18.33 -12.82
N VAL A 106 9.31 17.67 -11.98
CA VAL A 106 9.53 17.56 -10.54
C VAL A 106 9.96 16.15 -10.16
N VAL A 107 9.46 15.11 -10.85
CA VAL A 107 9.68 13.70 -10.51
C VAL A 107 10.34 13.00 -11.68
N SER A 108 11.53 12.43 -11.45
CA SER A 108 12.19 11.56 -12.41
C SER A 108 12.27 10.14 -11.84
N ALA A 109 11.70 9.17 -12.55
CA ALA A 109 11.73 7.77 -12.16
C ALA A 109 12.73 6.99 -13.03
N SER A 110 13.90 6.69 -12.49
CA SER A 110 14.91 5.87 -13.18
C SER A 110 14.56 4.38 -13.12
N PHE A 111 13.97 3.92 -12.02
CA PHE A 111 13.50 2.55 -11.88
C PHE A 111 12.31 2.46 -10.92
N SER A 112 11.10 2.63 -11.47
CA SER A 112 9.85 2.72 -10.68
C SER A 112 9.57 1.49 -9.83
N LEU A 113 9.97 0.29 -10.30
CA LEU A 113 9.78 -0.95 -9.54
C LEU A 113 10.67 -0.98 -8.29
N LEU A 114 11.93 -0.55 -8.38
CA LEU A 114 12.82 -0.43 -7.24
C LEU A 114 12.29 0.60 -6.23
N ALA A 115 11.86 1.76 -6.72
CA ALA A 115 11.25 2.78 -5.86
C ALA A 115 10.01 2.26 -5.14
N GLY A 116 9.09 1.62 -5.86
CA GLY A 116 7.87 1.05 -5.28
C GLY A 116 8.14 -0.08 -4.28
N ALA A 117 9.10 -0.97 -4.59
CA ALA A 117 9.51 -2.03 -3.68
C ALA A 117 10.21 -1.49 -2.43
N ALA A 118 11.04 -0.45 -2.57
CA ALA A 118 11.72 0.20 -1.44
C ALA A 118 10.72 0.93 -0.53
N ILE A 119 9.73 1.66 -1.09
CA ILE A 119 8.65 2.29 -0.32
C ILE A 119 7.91 1.23 0.49
N PHE A 120 7.54 0.12 -0.16
CA PHE A 120 6.88 -0.98 0.51
C PHE A 120 7.74 -1.58 1.63
N ALA A 121 9.01 -1.90 1.35
CA ALA A 121 9.90 -2.54 2.32
C ALA A 121 10.10 -1.65 3.55
N ILE A 122 10.41 -0.36 3.35
CA ILE A 122 10.65 0.60 4.43
C ILE A 122 9.36 0.89 5.22
N ALA A 123 8.17 0.77 4.62
CA ALA A 123 6.91 0.95 5.34
C ALA A 123 6.54 -0.30 6.16
N PHE A 124 6.69 -1.49 5.59
CA PHE A 124 6.20 -2.73 6.18
C PHE A 124 7.18 -3.38 7.18
N LEU A 125 8.50 -3.20 7.04
CA LEU A 125 9.49 -3.67 8.02
C LEU A 125 9.26 -3.08 9.42
N PRO A 126 9.25 -1.75 9.62
CA PRO A 126 8.92 -1.16 10.91
C PRO A 126 7.46 -1.39 11.29
N GLY A 127 6.52 -1.39 10.33
CA GLY A 127 5.12 -1.69 10.59
C GLY A 127 4.89 -3.09 11.17
N THR A 128 5.70 -4.08 10.78
CA THR A 128 5.66 -5.44 11.33
C THR A 128 6.37 -5.51 12.69
N ALA A 129 7.52 -4.85 12.86
CA ALA A 129 8.22 -4.78 14.15
C ALA A 129 7.39 -4.10 15.26
N LEU A 130 6.68 -3.02 14.92
CA LEU A 130 5.83 -2.25 15.84
C LEU A 130 4.44 -2.89 16.06
N GLY A 131 4.16 -4.05 15.43
CA GLY A 131 2.88 -4.73 15.55
C GLY A 131 1.70 -4.00 14.89
N VAL A 132 1.94 -2.95 14.10
CA VAL A 132 0.92 -2.23 13.34
C VAL A 132 0.36 -3.13 12.24
N VAL A 133 1.23 -3.89 11.58
CA VAL A 133 0.87 -4.90 10.57
C VAL A 133 0.77 -6.28 11.25
N PRO A 134 -0.41 -6.90 11.31
CA PRO A 134 -0.60 -8.14 12.06
C PRO A 134 0.12 -9.32 11.40
N TYR A 135 1.24 -9.73 12.00
CA TYR A 135 2.05 -10.85 11.50
C TYR A 135 1.73 -12.22 12.16
N ARG A 136 1.02 -12.26 13.29
CA ARG A 136 0.57 -13.50 13.92
C ARG A 136 -0.87 -13.84 13.49
N LYS A 137 -1.16 -15.14 13.26
CA LYS A 137 -2.50 -15.69 12.92
C LYS A 137 -3.10 -15.36 11.54
N ARG A 138 -2.37 -14.72 10.61
CA ARG A 138 -2.78 -14.68 9.18
C ARG A 138 -2.02 -15.72 8.35
N THR A 139 -2.73 -16.35 7.42
CA THR A 139 -2.15 -17.22 6.41
C THR A 139 -1.37 -16.43 5.36
N TRP A 140 -0.25 -17.00 4.91
CA TRP A 140 0.53 -16.48 3.78
C TRP A 140 -0.21 -16.66 2.45
N ILE A 141 -0.89 -17.80 2.31
CA ILE A 141 -1.63 -18.21 1.12
C ILE A 141 -3.08 -17.69 1.18
N PRO A 142 -3.66 -17.24 0.05
CA PRO A 142 -5.07 -16.89 -0.04
C PRO A 142 -6.00 -18.05 0.29
N VAL A 143 -7.09 -17.78 1.01
CA VAL A 143 -8.10 -18.79 1.39
C VAL A 143 -9.39 -18.48 0.65
N LYS A 144 -9.81 -19.39 -0.25
CA LYS A 144 -11.08 -19.30 -0.99
C LYS A 144 -12.27 -19.56 -0.08
N ARG A 145 -13.40 -18.92 -0.39
CA ARG A 145 -14.68 -19.26 0.25
C ARG A 145 -15.04 -20.69 -0.13
N LYS A 146 -15.30 -21.57 0.86
CA LYS A 146 -15.88 -22.89 0.58
C LYS A 146 -17.18 -22.65 -0.18
N GLN A 147 -17.25 -23.15 -1.41
CA GLN A 147 -18.47 -23.13 -2.20
C GLN A 147 -19.44 -24.06 -1.47
N LYS A 148 -20.54 -23.50 -0.95
CA LYS A 148 -21.60 -24.33 -0.39
C LYS A 148 -22.20 -25.07 -1.59
N ASN A 149 -21.91 -26.36 -1.73
CA ASN A 149 -22.67 -27.23 -2.63
C ASN A 149 -24.10 -27.21 -2.09
N ASN A 150 -24.96 -26.43 -2.75
CA ASN A 150 -26.40 -26.61 -2.60
C ASN A 150 -26.72 -27.85 -3.45
N GLY A 151 -26.57 -29.02 -2.84
CA GLY A 151 -27.27 -30.23 -3.27
C GLY A 151 -28.73 -30.14 -2.87
#